data_AF-A0A7W4VS70-F1
#
_entry.id   AF-A0A7W4VS70-F1
#
_cell.length_a   1.000
_cell.length_b   1.000
_cell.length_c   1.000
_cell.angle_alpha   90.00
_cell.angle_beta   90.00
_cell.angle_gamma   90.00
#
_symmetry.space_group_name_H-M   'P 1'
#
loop_
_entity.id
_entity.type
_entity.pdbx_description
1 polymer ?
#
loop_
_entity_poly.entity_id
_entity_poly.type
_entity_poly.pdbx_seq_one_letter_code
_entity_poly.pdbx_strand_id
1 'polypeptide(L)'
;MSGDGNEPCDGPEGPEVGSLAEEAAKLLGALTGWAKDATHDVEEHLATGAPECSYCPICRTVHAVRELSPEVRTQLASAATSALHALAGLVAAAGTHDRGAAESGVEHIDLDDEGDEWPDDTDPEEDDR
;
A
#
# COMPACT_ATOMS: atom_id res chain seq x y z
N MET A 1 -31.65 37.64 -24.70
CA MET A 1 -30.79 38.20 -23.66
C MET A 1 -29.75 37.15 -23.34
N SER A 2 -28.59 37.29 -23.96
CA SER A 2 -27.39 36.49 -23.70
C SER A 2 -26.79 36.93 -22.35
N GLY A 3 -26.34 35.97 -21.56
CA GLY A 3 -25.52 36.14 -20.36
C GLY A 3 -25.02 34.73 -19.99
N ASP A 4 -23.94 34.32 -20.62
CA ASP A 4 -22.57 34.34 -20.09
C ASP A 4 -22.30 33.00 -19.38
N GLY A 5 -21.95 32.01 -20.21
CA GLY A 5 -21.23 30.84 -19.72
C GLY A 5 -19.75 31.19 -19.76
N ASN A 6 -19.11 31.12 -18.60
CA ASN A 6 -17.73 30.68 -18.39
C ASN A 6 -17.36 30.92 -16.92
N GLU A 7 -17.83 30.05 -16.03
CA GLU A 7 -17.16 29.86 -14.75
C GLU A 7 -16.10 28.77 -14.96
N PRO A 8 -14.79 29.09 -14.90
CA PRO A 8 -13.77 28.07 -14.82
C PRO A 8 -13.99 27.32 -13.50
N CYS A 9 -14.24 26.02 -13.58
CA CYS A 9 -14.11 25.15 -12.43
C CYS A 9 -12.64 25.20 -12.01
N ASP A 10 -12.35 26.01 -10.99
CA ASP A 10 -11.09 25.97 -10.25
C ASP A 10 -11.02 24.58 -9.62
N GLY A 11 -10.34 23.67 -10.32
CA GLY A 11 -10.12 22.31 -9.85
C GLY A 11 -9.22 22.36 -8.61
N PRO A 12 -9.40 21.46 -7.62
CA PRO A 12 -8.53 21.42 -6.46
C PRO A 12 -7.08 21.28 -6.94
N GLU A 13 -6.30 22.32 -6.68
CA GLU A 13 -4.88 22.38 -6.97
C GLU A 13 -4.25 21.15 -6.32
N GLY A 14 -3.82 20.19 -7.15
CA GLY A 14 -3.14 18.99 -6.67
C GLY A 14 -1.96 19.40 -5.79
N PRO A 15 -1.65 18.65 -4.73
CA PRO A 15 -0.62 19.04 -3.77
C PRO A 15 0.68 19.38 -4.51
N GLU A 16 1.16 20.61 -4.34
CA GLU A 16 2.39 21.09 -4.96
C GLU A 16 3.57 20.30 -4.36
N VAL A 17 4.06 19.33 -5.12
CA VAL A 17 5.16 18.46 -4.72
C VAL A 17 6.50 19.21 -4.86
N GLY A 18 7.29 19.20 -3.78
CA GLY A 18 8.61 19.84 -3.76
C GLY A 18 9.70 19.04 -4.47
N SER A 19 10.97 19.37 -4.22
CA SER A 19 12.07 18.56 -4.75
C SER A 19 12.03 17.13 -4.21
N LEU A 20 12.48 16.15 -5.00
CA LEU A 20 12.51 14.74 -4.59
C LEU A 20 13.21 14.51 -3.25
N ALA A 21 14.29 15.25 -2.98
CA ALA A 21 15.01 15.16 -1.72
C ALA A 21 14.15 15.63 -0.53
N GLU A 22 13.37 16.69 -0.74
CA GLU A 22 12.45 17.25 0.25
C GLU A 22 11.32 16.26 0.55
N GLU A 23 10.71 15.68 -0.49
CA GLU A 23 9.62 14.70 -0.34
C GLU A 23 10.12 13.38 0.26
N ALA A 24 11.31 12.92 -0.11
CA ALA A 24 11.95 11.75 0.50
C ALA A 24 12.22 11.99 2.00
N ALA A 25 12.67 13.20 2.38
CA ALA A 25 12.85 13.55 3.78
C ALA A 25 11.53 13.59 4.56
N LYS A 26 10.46 14.13 3.96
CA LYS A 26 9.11 14.12 4.54
C LYS A 26 8.57 12.70 4.72
N LEU A 27 8.74 11.85 3.71
CA LEU A 27 8.35 10.43 3.76
C LEU A 27 9.12 9.69 4.86
N LEU A 28 10.45 9.88 4.94
CA LEU A 28 11.28 9.26 5.97
C LEU A 28 10.88 9.76 7.37
N GLY A 29 10.54 11.04 7.50
CA GLY A 29 9.98 11.61 8.72
C GLY A 29 8.67 10.95 9.14
N ALA A 30 7.72 10.82 8.22
CA ALA A 30 6.44 10.14 8.47
C ALA A 30 6.66 8.66 8.84
N LEU A 31 7.54 7.96 8.13
CA LEU A 31 7.85 6.56 8.39
C LEU A 31 8.52 6.36 9.76
N THR A 32 9.44 7.23 10.16
CA THR A 32 10.08 7.16 11.49
C THR A 32 9.12 7.50 12.62
N GLY A 33 8.14 8.38 12.38
CA GLY A 33 7.03 8.64 13.30
C GLY A 33 6.15 7.42 13.47
N TRP A 34 5.64 6.87 12.35
CA TRP A 34 4.86 5.64 12.34
C TRP A 34 5.60 4.47 12.99
N ALA A 35 6.90 4.29 12.73
CA ALA A 35 7.66 3.18 13.31
C ALA A 35 7.71 3.24 14.84
N LYS A 36 7.73 4.43 15.44
CA LYS A 36 7.70 4.59 16.91
C LYS A 36 6.33 4.23 17.47
N ASP A 37 5.26 4.72 16.87
CA ASP A 37 3.89 4.43 17.31
C ASP A 37 3.52 2.95 17.07
N ALA A 38 3.93 2.42 15.91
CA ALA A 38 3.73 1.02 15.55
C ALA A 38 4.37 0.10 16.58
N THR A 39 5.59 0.35 17.06
CA THR A 39 6.18 -0.53 18.09
C THR A 39 5.34 -0.62 19.37
N HIS A 40 4.67 0.47 19.76
CA HIS A 40 3.84 0.49 20.95
C HIS A 40 2.49 -0.23 20.72
N ASP A 41 1.81 0.04 19.60
CA ASP A 41 0.54 -0.59 19.25
C ASP A 41 0.69 -2.06 18.88
N VAL A 42 1.81 -2.44 18.26
CA VAL A 42 2.15 -3.82 17.92
C VAL A 42 2.22 -4.68 19.17
N GLU A 43 2.85 -4.20 20.25
CA GLU A 43 3.01 -5.01 21.45
C GLU A 43 1.68 -5.23 22.20
N GLU A 44 0.75 -4.28 22.12
CA GLU A 44 -0.55 -4.34 22.77
C GLU A 44 -1.61 -5.10 21.94
N HIS A 45 -1.58 -5.02 20.60
CA HIS A 45 -2.63 -5.58 19.73
C HIS A 45 -2.17 -6.74 18.81
N LEU A 46 -0.86 -6.93 18.56
CA LEU A 46 -0.39 -8.08 17.78
C LEU A 46 -0.19 -9.31 18.66
N ALA A 47 -0.73 -10.43 18.18
CA ALA A 47 -0.55 -11.76 18.75
C ALA A 47 -1.18 -11.95 20.14
N THR A 48 -2.36 -11.37 20.36
CA THR A 48 -3.29 -11.72 21.44
C THR A 48 -3.84 -13.15 21.33
N GLY A 49 -3.55 -13.84 20.21
CA GLY A 49 -3.97 -15.23 19.96
C GLY A 49 -5.39 -15.37 19.42
N ALA A 50 -6.03 -14.26 19.06
CA ALA A 50 -7.40 -14.24 18.57
C ALA A 50 -7.51 -14.90 17.17
N PRO A 51 -8.61 -15.61 16.84
CA PRO A 51 -8.75 -16.40 15.60
C PRO A 51 -8.67 -15.54 14.32
N GLU A 52 -8.94 -14.25 14.42
CA GLU A 52 -8.81 -13.26 13.33
C GLU A 52 -7.33 -13.06 12.93
N CYS A 53 -6.37 -13.36 13.83
CA CYS A 53 -4.94 -13.30 13.53
C CYS A 53 -4.47 -14.34 12.50
N SER A 54 -5.30 -15.34 12.17
CA SER A 54 -4.98 -16.35 11.15
C SER A 54 -5.11 -15.83 9.71
N TYR A 55 -5.83 -14.73 9.50
CA TYR A 55 -6.11 -14.14 8.17
C TYR A 55 -5.24 -12.92 7.85
N CYS A 56 -4.71 -12.22 8.85
CA CYS A 56 -3.80 -11.10 8.64
C CYS A 56 -2.38 -11.60 8.28
N PRO A 57 -1.77 -11.14 7.16
CA PRO A 57 -0.45 -11.59 6.73
C PRO A 57 0.66 -11.23 7.72
N ILE A 58 0.55 -10.08 8.39
CA ILE A 58 1.50 -9.64 9.42
C ILE A 58 1.40 -10.51 10.68
N CYS A 59 0.18 -10.82 11.14
CA CYS A 59 -0.01 -11.69 12.29
C CYS A 59 0.53 -13.11 12.02
N ARG A 60 0.34 -13.62 10.80
CA ARG A 60 0.84 -14.93 10.38
C ARG A 60 2.37 -14.99 10.38
N THR A 61 3.06 -13.94 9.90
CA THR A 61 4.53 -13.91 9.93
C THR A 61 5.07 -13.80 11.36
N VAL A 62 4.47 -12.98 12.21
CA VAL A 62 4.85 -12.89 13.64
C VAL A 62 4.68 -14.24 14.35
N HIS A 63 3.58 -14.95 14.10
CA HIS A 63 3.34 -16.27 14.69
C HIS A 63 4.41 -17.28 14.26
N ALA A 64 4.71 -17.34 12.95
CA ALA A 64 5.75 -18.22 12.43
C ALA A 64 7.13 -17.92 13.07
N VAL A 65 7.48 -16.64 13.24
CA VAL A 65 8.74 -16.25 13.89
C VAL A 65 8.74 -16.63 15.38
N ARG A 66 7.59 -16.56 16.06
CA ARG A 66 7.39 -16.94 17.48
C ARG A 66 7.33 -18.45 17.73
N GLU A 67 7.21 -19.28 16.71
CA GLU A 67 7.33 -20.75 16.83
C GLU A 67 8.74 -21.28 16.56
N LEU A 68 9.63 -20.48 15.94
CA LEU A 68 11.03 -20.88 15.70
C LEU A 68 11.77 -21.18 17.02
N SER A 69 12.73 -22.11 17.00
CA SER A 69 13.62 -22.30 18.16
C SER A 69 14.54 -21.07 18.37
N PRO A 70 14.96 -20.76 19.62
CA PRO A 70 15.84 -19.63 19.90
C PRO A 70 17.18 -19.69 19.14
N GLU A 71 17.69 -20.89 18.86
CA GLU A 71 18.86 -21.08 18.01
C GLU A 71 18.60 -20.67 16.56
N VAL A 72 17.45 -21.06 15.99
CA VAL A 72 17.08 -20.73 14.61
C VAL A 72 16.80 -19.23 14.45
N ARG A 73 16.19 -18.59 15.46
CA ARG A 73 16.02 -17.13 15.48
C ARG A 73 17.34 -16.39 15.44
N THR A 74 18.33 -16.87 16.18
CA THR A 74 19.66 -16.24 16.23
C THR A 74 20.34 -16.32 14.86
N GLN A 75 20.24 -17.47 14.18
CA GLN A 75 20.78 -17.64 12.83
C GLN A 75 20.01 -16.80 11.79
N LEU A 76 18.69 -16.71 11.93
CA LEU A 76 17.86 -15.86 11.09
C LEU A 76 18.22 -14.38 11.25
N ALA A 77 18.47 -13.91 12.49
CA ALA A 77 18.88 -12.53 12.74
C ALA A 77 20.23 -12.20 12.07
N SER A 78 21.19 -13.13 12.10
CA SER A 78 22.46 -12.99 11.39
C SER A 78 22.24 -12.91 9.87
N ALA A 79 21.45 -13.82 9.31
CA ALA A 79 21.13 -13.84 7.88
C ALA A 79 20.36 -12.57 7.43
N ALA A 80 19.40 -12.12 8.24
CA ALA A 80 18.65 -10.89 8.01
C ALA A 80 19.58 -9.67 7.96
N THR A 81 20.59 -9.63 8.83
CA THR A 81 21.60 -8.55 8.82
C THR A 81 22.39 -8.54 7.51
N SER A 82 22.77 -9.70 6.98
CA SER A 82 23.43 -9.80 5.67
C SER A 82 22.51 -9.39 4.52
N ALA A 83 21.23 -9.76 4.60
CA ALA A 83 20.22 -9.38 3.61
C ALA A 83 20.00 -7.85 3.59
N LEU A 84 19.92 -7.20 4.75
CA LEU A 84 19.80 -5.74 4.84
C LEU A 84 20.99 -5.01 4.21
N HIS A 85 22.22 -5.52 4.38
CA HIS A 85 23.40 -4.95 3.71
C HIS A 85 23.31 -5.07 2.18
N ALA A 86 22.84 -6.22 1.68
CA ALA A 86 22.65 -6.42 0.24
C ALA A 86 21.54 -5.51 -0.32
N LEU A 87 20.41 -5.40 0.39
CA LEU A 87 19.31 -4.51 0.04
C LEU A 87 19.75 -3.03 0.05
N ALA A 88 20.54 -2.61 1.03
CA ALA A 88 21.10 -1.26 1.06
C ALA A 88 22.00 -0.98 -0.16
N GLY A 89 22.79 -1.97 -0.58
CA GLY A 89 23.57 -1.89 -1.81
C GLY A 89 22.70 -1.75 -3.07
N LEU A 90 21.57 -2.48 -3.12
CA LEU A 90 20.61 -2.38 -4.22
C LEU A 90 19.86 -1.06 -4.24
N VAL A 91 19.44 -0.51 -3.09
CA VAL A 91 18.79 0.81 -3.01
C VAL A 91 19.76 1.92 -3.41
N ALA A 92 21.02 1.85 -2.96
CA ALA A 92 22.07 2.76 -3.40
C ALA A 92 22.32 2.68 -4.91
N ALA A 93 22.23 1.46 -5.48
CA ALA A 93 22.31 1.26 -6.93
C ALA A 93 21.02 1.67 -7.68
N ALA A 94 19.85 1.58 -7.05
CA ALA A 94 18.57 1.98 -7.64
C ALA A 94 18.50 3.50 -7.84
N GLY A 95 19.13 4.27 -6.94
CA GLY A 95 19.30 5.72 -7.11
C GLY A 95 20.10 6.12 -8.37
N THR A 96 20.78 5.18 -9.03
CA THR A 96 21.43 5.40 -10.34
C THR A 96 20.62 4.87 -11.53
N HIS A 97 19.58 4.06 -11.28
CA HIS A 97 18.75 3.37 -12.29
C HIS A 97 17.45 4.12 -12.67
N ASP A 98 17.20 5.32 -12.16
CA ASP A 98 16.01 6.14 -12.45
C ASP A 98 15.82 6.53 -13.93
N ARG A 99 16.78 6.22 -14.82
CA ARG A 99 16.63 6.46 -16.27
C ARG A 99 16.09 5.27 -17.09
N GLY A 100 15.72 4.13 -16.48
CA GLY A 100 15.40 2.92 -17.24
C GLY A 100 14.30 1.98 -16.73
N ALA A 101 13.56 2.32 -15.68
CA ALA A 101 12.59 1.40 -15.05
C ALA A 101 11.15 1.95 -14.96
N ALA A 102 10.71 2.75 -15.94
CA ALA A 102 9.34 3.25 -16.04
C ALA A 102 8.30 2.17 -16.47
N GLU A 103 8.61 0.88 -16.36
CA GLU A 103 7.84 -0.21 -16.98
C GLU A 103 7.51 -1.38 -16.03
N SER A 104 7.33 -1.10 -14.73
CA SER A 104 6.89 -2.11 -13.76
C SER A 104 6.03 -1.49 -12.67
N GLY A 105 4.78 -1.16 -13.00
CA GLY A 105 3.77 -0.75 -12.04
C GLY A 105 2.38 -1.08 -12.59
N VAL A 106 1.59 -1.78 -11.76
CA VAL A 106 0.16 -2.11 -11.87
C VAL A 106 -0.53 -1.65 -13.15
N GLU A 107 -1.04 -2.62 -13.92
CA GLU A 107 -1.90 -2.33 -15.08
C GLU A 107 -3.18 -1.62 -14.60
N HIS A 108 -3.30 -0.35 -14.99
CA HIS A 108 -4.55 0.39 -14.86
C HIS A 108 -5.50 -0.13 -15.93
N ILE A 109 -6.46 -0.95 -15.49
CA ILE A 109 -7.61 -1.32 -16.32
C ILE A 109 -8.54 -0.10 -16.30
N ASP A 110 -8.71 0.55 -17.44
CA ASP A 110 -9.66 1.65 -17.60
C ASP A 110 -11.09 1.08 -17.45
N LEU A 111 -11.73 1.35 -16.31
CA LEU A 111 -13.12 0.93 -16.02
C LEU A 111 -14.16 1.86 -16.64
N ASP A 112 -13.72 2.80 -17.49
CA ASP A 112 -14.56 3.82 -18.11
C ASP A 112 -14.94 3.48 -19.57
N ASP A 113 -14.48 2.36 -20.12
CA ASP A 113 -14.94 1.86 -21.42
C ASP A 113 -16.25 1.09 -21.21
N GLU A 114 -17.35 1.84 -21.29
CA GLU A 114 -18.78 1.54 -21.54
C GLU A 114 -19.21 0.06 -21.76
N GLY A 115 -18.81 -0.84 -20.87
CA GLY A 115 -19.13 -2.25 -20.89
C GLY A 115 -20.26 -2.58 -19.91
N ASP A 116 -21.43 -2.86 -20.49
CA ASP A 116 -22.57 -3.58 -19.91
C ASP A 116 -23.53 -2.74 -19.04
N GLU A 117 -24.55 -2.20 -19.70
CA GLU A 117 -25.87 -1.96 -19.09
C GLU A 117 -26.29 -3.27 -18.40
N TRP A 118 -26.24 -3.25 -17.06
CA TRP A 118 -26.66 -4.39 -16.24
C TRP A 118 -28.08 -4.76 -16.66
N PRO A 119 -28.36 -6.01 -17.06
CA PRO A 119 -29.70 -6.41 -17.45
C PRO A 119 -30.63 -6.21 -16.25
N ASP A 120 -31.55 -5.25 -16.38
CA ASP A 120 -32.63 -5.03 -15.44
C ASP A 120 -33.47 -6.31 -15.44
N ASP A 121 -33.49 -7.02 -14.31
CA ASP A 121 -34.32 -8.21 -14.11
C ASP A 121 -35.78 -7.77 -14.19
N THR A 122 -36.35 -7.73 -15.39
CA THR A 122 -37.78 -7.50 -15.59
C THR A 122 -38.54 -8.69 -15.02
N ASP A 123 -39.09 -8.46 -13.83
CA ASP A 123 -40.05 -9.30 -13.13
C ASP A 123 -41.19 -9.70 -14.09
N PRO A 124 -41.42 -11.00 -14.38
CA PRO A 124 -42.54 -11.40 -15.20
C PRO A 124 -43.83 -11.12 -14.42
N GLU A 125 -44.59 -10.12 -14.86
CA GLU A 125 -45.87 -9.75 -14.25
C GLU A 125 -46.73 -10.99 -14.00
N GLU A 126 -47.13 -11.12 -12.73
CA GLU A 126 -47.92 -12.20 -12.20
C GLU A 126 -49.30 -12.23 -12.86
N ASP A 127 -49.64 -13.42 -13.33
CA ASP A 127 -50.95 -13.88 -13.81
C ASP A 127 -52.04 -13.62 -12.75
N ASP A 128 -52.86 -12.57 -12.90
CA ASP A 128 -54.16 -12.46 -12.22
C ASP A 128 -55.07 -11.38 -12.86
N ARG A 129 -55.96 -11.77 -13.79
CA ARG A 129 -57.44 -11.60 -13.74
C ARG A 129 -58.17 -11.82 -15.07
#